data_AF-A0A9R1XEY4-F1
#
_entry.id   AF-A0A9R1XEY4-F1
#
_cell.length_a   1.000
_cell.length_b   1.000
_cell.length_c   1.000
_cell.angle_alpha   90.00
_cell.angle_beta   90.00
_cell.angle_gamma   90.00
#
_symmetry.space_group_name_H-M   'P 1'
#
loop_
_entity.id
_entity.type
_entity.pdbx_description
1 polymer ?
#
loop_
_entity_poly.entity_id
_entity_poly.type
_entity_poly.pdbx_seq_one_letter_code
_entity_poly.pdbx_strand_id
1 'polypeptide(L)'
;MSPDQVKQILDEANRAQLLKNIAQADESLIQHKLQAKGSFEAQMQKFLEFQSKAQSSQPPTGSSKPKADSVLDRIDRKRFEDVFNRRMFGDKIIKVKASKPRNEKILSLLITRQGPQHSYTEVVKRDELIRYGFSEWMELLDLASKQTSAHSSELTCALHLLIKKVQRLDLVPKERPQHQGQRSSVPRSRRTKFHVDGEDVLVLDFGADGINNSLPLGVDPVQHQFISTPEHGMFYLDKNRRMCFQCTTDIPKAPTTHLVGLRKMCMSHQDLSGEFHILIAMELLNRRQELLDSPYWPVKIEEEAEYEEFLSRGVLI
;
A
#
# COMPACT_ATOMS: atom_id res chain seq x y z
N MET A 1 43.80 -59.18 -16.90
CA MET A 1 43.27 -57.81 -16.78
C MET A 1 44.32 -56.95 -16.12
N SER A 2 44.59 -55.77 -16.65
CA SER A 2 45.53 -54.85 -16.00
C SER A 2 44.91 -54.29 -14.71
N PRO A 3 45.72 -53.88 -13.72
CA PRO A 3 45.23 -53.20 -12.51
C PRO A 3 44.31 -52.00 -12.84
N ASP A 4 44.60 -51.30 -13.93
CA ASP A 4 43.80 -50.16 -14.40
C ASP A 4 42.40 -50.58 -14.89
N GLN A 5 42.29 -51.73 -15.57
CA GLN A 5 40.98 -52.27 -15.99
C GLN A 5 40.13 -52.69 -14.78
N VAL A 6 40.76 -53.25 -13.74
CA VAL A 6 40.06 -53.63 -12.51
C VAL A 6 39.55 -52.39 -11.76
N LYS A 7 40.38 -51.35 -11.68
CA LYS A 7 39.98 -50.07 -11.05
C LYS A 7 38.83 -49.40 -11.79
N GLN A 8 38.88 -49.39 -13.13
CA GLN A 8 37.82 -48.80 -13.95
C GLN A 8 36.47 -49.50 -13.76
N ILE A 9 36.47 -50.83 -13.70
CA ILE A 9 35.25 -51.63 -13.46
C ILE A 9 34.71 -51.39 -12.05
N LEU A 10 35.59 -51.26 -11.05
CA LEU A 10 35.17 -51.00 -9.67
C LEU A 10 34.55 -49.60 -9.52
N ASP A 11 35.14 -48.60 -10.17
CA ASP A 11 34.63 -47.22 -10.18
C ASP A 11 33.27 -47.13 -10.89
N GLU A 12 33.11 -47.86 -12.00
CA GLU A 12 31.85 -47.91 -12.74
C GLU A 12 30.74 -48.64 -11.96
N ALA A 13 31.07 -49.74 -11.27
CA ALA A 13 30.14 -50.44 -10.38
C ALA A 13 29.72 -49.56 -9.19
N ASN A 14 30.67 -48.84 -8.58
CA ASN A 14 30.37 -47.92 -7.48
C ASN A 14 29.49 -46.75 -7.94
N ARG A 15 29.74 -46.22 -9.14
CA ARG A 15 28.91 -45.15 -9.72
C ARG A 15 27.50 -45.64 -10.02
N ALA A 16 27.34 -46.83 -10.57
CA ALA A 16 26.03 -47.43 -10.83
C ALA A 16 25.24 -47.65 -9.52
N GLN A 17 25.93 -48.12 -8.46
CA GLN A 17 25.32 -48.31 -7.15
C GLN A 17 24.89 -46.98 -6.51
N LEU A 18 25.70 -45.93 -6.64
CA LEU A 18 25.37 -44.59 -6.14
C LEU A 18 24.12 -44.03 -6.84
N LEU A 19 24.03 -44.16 -8.16
CA LEU A 19 22.87 -43.70 -8.93
C LEU A 19 21.59 -44.46 -8.55
N LYS A 20 21.71 -45.77 -8.28
CA LYS A 20 20.58 -46.59 -7.81
C LYS A 20 20.09 -46.15 -6.42
N ASN A 21 21.00 -45.81 -5.52
CA ASN A 21 20.66 -45.30 -4.19
C ASN A 21 20.00 -43.91 -4.24
N ILE A 22 20.45 -43.02 -5.13
CA ILE A 22 19.83 -41.70 -5.33
C ILE A 22 18.40 -41.86 -5.87
N ALA A 23 18.19 -42.73 -6.86
CA ALA A 23 16.86 -42.97 -7.42
C ALA A 23 15.88 -43.53 -6.36
N GLN A 24 16.33 -44.44 -5.50
CA GLN A 24 15.52 -44.98 -4.40
C GLN A 24 15.21 -43.93 -3.32
N ALA A 25 16.15 -43.03 -3.02
CA ALA A 25 15.93 -41.95 -2.08
C ALA A 25 14.85 -40.97 -2.59
N ASP A 26 14.88 -40.64 -3.89
CA ASP A 26 13.88 -39.75 -4.50
C ASP A 26 12.47 -40.38 -4.51
N GLU A 27 12.34 -41.66 -4.81
CA GLU A 27 11.04 -42.36 -4.73
C GLU A 27 10.47 -42.37 -3.31
N SER A 28 11.30 -42.61 -2.29
CA SER A 28 10.87 -42.59 -0.89
C SER A 28 10.41 -41.20 -0.43
N LEU A 29 11.08 -40.14 -0.90
CA LEU A 29 10.73 -38.76 -0.62
C LEU A 29 9.41 -38.35 -1.30
N ILE A 30 9.18 -38.84 -2.53
CA ILE A 30 7.94 -38.62 -3.28
C ILE A 30 6.77 -39.34 -2.59
N GLN A 31 6.95 -40.60 -2.15
CA GLN A 31 5.92 -41.33 -1.42
C GLN A 31 5.56 -40.66 -0.09
N HIS A 32 6.54 -40.17 0.67
CA HIS A 32 6.29 -39.47 1.94
C HIS A 32 5.55 -38.13 1.71
N LYS A 33 5.87 -37.40 0.63
CA LYS A 33 5.14 -36.16 0.26
C LYS A 33 3.70 -36.44 -0.20
N LEU A 34 3.45 -37.57 -0.88
CA LEU A 34 2.11 -37.96 -1.31
C LEU A 34 1.23 -38.38 -0.11
N GLN A 35 1.77 -39.13 0.85
CA GLN A 35 1.05 -39.48 2.08
C GLN A 35 0.75 -38.25 2.95
N ALA A 36 1.68 -37.29 3.04
CA ALA A 36 1.46 -36.04 3.76
C ALA A 36 0.38 -35.15 3.11
N LYS A 37 0.32 -35.11 1.77
CA LYS A 37 -0.74 -34.37 1.04
C LYS A 37 -2.12 -34.99 1.26
N GLY A 38 -2.24 -36.33 1.20
CA GLY A 38 -3.52 -37.01 1.45
C GLY A 38 -4.05 -36.77 2.87
N SER A 39 -3.17 -36.71 3.86
CA SER A 39 -3.53 -36.42 5.25
C SER A 39 -4.07 -34.99 5.44
N PHE A 40 -3.42 -34.00 4.81
CA PHE A 40 -3.85 -32.61 4.89
C PHE A 40 -5.16 -32.36 4.14
N GLU A 41 -5.31 -32.92 2.94
CA GLU A 41 -6.53 -32.78 2.13
C GLU A 41 -7.72 -33.45 2.83
N ALA A 42 -7.53 -34.64 3.42
CA ALA A 42 -8.55 -35.29 4.22
C ALA A 42 -8.91 -34.51 5.51
N GLN A 43 -7.94 -33.87 6.17
CA GLN A 43 -8.21 -32.98 7.30
C GLN A 43 -8.96 -31.71 6.89
N MET A 44 -8.61 -31.12 5.74
CA MET A 44 -9.29 -29.94 5.19
C MET A 44 -10.74 -30.27 4.83
N GLN A 45 -10.97 -31.44 4.23
CA GLN A 45 -12.32 -31.87 3.85
C GLN A 45 -13.18 -32.17 5.08
N LYS A 46 -12.62 -32.79 6.14
CA LYS A 46 -13.29 -32.93 7.44
C LYS A 46 -13.60 -31.58 8.09
N PHE A 47 -12.71 -30.59 7.96
CA PHE A 47 -12.95 -29.25 8.49
C PHE A 47 -14.09 -28.53 7.75
N LEU A 48 -14.12 -28.65 6.42
CA LEU A 48 -15.22 -28.11 5.60
C LEU A 48 -16.55 -28.80 5.87
N GLU A 49 -16.54 -30.12 6.08
CA GLU A 49 -17.74 -30.89 6.45
C GLU A 49 -18.23 -30.55 7.86
N PHE A 50 -17.33 -30.23 8.79
CA PHE A 50 -17.68 -29.75 10.12
C PHE A 50 -18.32 -28.36 10.07
N GLN A 51 -17.79 -27.45 9.24
CA GLN A 51 -18.38 -26.12 9.00
C GLN A 51 -19.78 -26.23 8.38
N SER A 52 -19.98 -27.12 7.41
CA SER A 52 -21.29 -27.30 6.76
C SER A 52 -22.32 -27.95 7.70
N LYS A 53 -21.92 -28.94 8.51
CA LYS A 53 -22.81 -29.55 9.52
C LYS A 53 -23.16 -28.61 10.65
N ALA A 54 -22.25 -27.71 11.06
CA ALA A 54 -22.52 -26.69 12.07
C ALA A 54 -23.55 -25.64 11.61
N GLN A 55 -23.76 -25.48 10.31
CA GLN A 55 -24.76 -24.56 9.73
C GLN A 55 -26.10 -25.23 9.43
N SER A 56 -26.18 -26.57 9.46
CA SER A 56 -27.33 -27.34 8.98
C SER A 56 -28.39 -27.66 10.03
N SER A 57 -28.21 -27.26 11.30
CA SER A 57 -29.14 -27.58 12.40
C SER A 57 -29.99 -26.39 12.89
N GLN A 58 -30.28 -25.42 12.02
CA GLN A 58 -31.31 -24.42 12.29
C GLN A 58 -32.53 -24.61 11.38
N PRO A 59 -33.76 -24.54 11.93
CA PRO A 59 -34.98 -24.65 11.14
C PRO A 59 -35.12 -23.43 10.21
N PRO A 60 -35.78 -23.56 9.05
CA PRO A 60 -35.97 -22.47 8.12
C PRO A 60 -36.92 -21.44 8.74
N THR A 61 -36.34 -20.40 9.31
CA THR A 61 -37.07 -19.24 9.81
C THR A 61 -36.66 -18.03 8.99
N GLY A 62 -37.68 -17.35 8.46
CA GLY A 62 -37.54 -16.28 7.49
C GLY A 62 -36.57 -15.18 7.92
N SER A 63 -35.66 -14.88 7.00
CA SER A 63 -35.28 -13.53 6.57
C SER A 63 -35.24 -12.43 7.64
N SER A 64 -34.54 -12.66 8.75
CA SER A 64 -33.92 -11.56 9.50
C SER A 64 -32.88 -12.04 10.52
N LYS A 65 -31.58 -11.97 10.15
CA LYS A 65 -30.43 -11.52 10.99
C LYS A 65 -29.08 -11.82 10.29
N PRO A 66 -27.98 -11.11 10.63
CA PRO A 66 -27.76 -10.47 11.93
C PRO A 66 -27.34 -8.99 11.91
N LYS A 67 -28.05 -8.18 12.70
CA LYS A 67 -27.64 -6.82 13.09
C LYS A 67 -26.32 -6.80 13.90
N ALA A 68 -25.84 -7.94 14.42
CA ALA A 68 -24.63 -8.01 15.25
C ALA A 68 -23.33 -7.96 14.43
N ASP A 69 -23.24 -8.67 13.29
CA ASP A 69 -22.09 -8.58 12.38
C ASP A 69 -21.93 -7.14 11.87
N SER A 70 -23.05 -6.45 11.65
CA SER A 70 -23.05 -5.03 11.28
C SER A 70 -22.43 -4.10 12.34
N VAL A 71 -22.55 -4.39 13.64
CA VAL A 71 -21.98 -3.53 14.69
C VAL A 71 -20.46 -3.72 14.80
N LEU A 72 -19.98 -4.97 14.77
CA LEU A 72 -18.54 -5.26 14.78
C LEU A 72 -17.87 -4.73 13.50
N ASP A 73 -18.50 -4.89 12.35
CA ASP A 73 -18.00 -4.35 11.09
C ASP A 73 -17.98 -2.82 11.07
N ARG A 74 -18.90 -2.13 11.76
CA ARG A 74 -18.85 -0.66 11.93
C ARG A 74 -17.69 -0.22 12.80
N ILE A 75 -17.46 -0.89 13.93
CA ILE A 75 -16.32 -0.59 14.82
C ILE A 75 -15.00 -0.83 14.08
N ASP A 76 -14.91 -1.94 13.37
CA ASP A 76 -13.74 -2.25 12.56
C ASP A 76 -13.58 -1.26 11.42
N ARG A 77 -14.64 -0.90 10.69
CA ARG A 77 -14.57 0.10 9.62
C ARG A 77 -13.96 1.40 10.11
N LYS A 78 -14.40 1.93 11.26
CA LYS A 78 -13.81 3.13 11.87
C LYS A 78 -12.33 2.94 12.26
N ARG A 79 -11.97 1.73 12.73
CA ARG A 79 -10.58 1.42 13.12
C ARG A 79 -9.64 1.29 11.92
N PHE A 80 -10.16 0.79 10.79
CA PHE A 80 -9.42 0.50 9.57
C PHE A 80 -9.62 1.57 8.46
N GLU A 81 -10.38 2.63 8.72
CA GLU A 81 -10.78 3.64 7.72
C GLU A 81 -9.58 4.24 6.97
N ASP A 82 -8.53 4.60 7.71
CA ASP A 82 -7.32 5.19 7.13
C ASP A 82 -6.27 4.17 6.70
N VAL A 83 -6.50 2.86 6.87
CA VAL A 83 -5.42 1.87 6.73
C VAL A 83 -4.81 1.83 5.33
N PHE A 84 -5.57 2.23 4.31
CA PHE A 84 -5.06 2.34 2.95
C PHE A 84 -4.05 3.48 2.78
N ASN A 85 -4.36 4.67 3.32
CA ASN A 85 -3.52 5.87 3.21
C ASN A 85 -2.46 5.97 4.32
N ARG A 86 -2.66 5.23 5.41
CA ARG A 86 -1.73 5.18 6.53
C ARG A 86 -0.44 4.53 6.09
N ARG A 87 0.67 5.18 6.40
CA ARG A 87 2.00 4.59 6.38
C ARG A 87 2.72 5.12 7.60
N MET A 88 3.10 4.24 8.52
CA MET A 88 3.73 4.64 9.78
C MET A 88 5.11 5.25 9.52
N PHE A 89 5.85 4.67 8.58
CA PHE A 89 7.17 5.15 8.18
C PHE A 89 7.29 5.18 6.66
N GLY A 90 7.75 6.30 6.11
CA GLY A 90 8.00 6.46 4.67
C GLY A 90 9.08 5.50 4.14
N ASP A 91 9.94 5.01 5.02
CA ASP A 91 11.05 4.13 4.68
C ASP A 91 10.59 2.73 4.24
N LYS A 92 11.32 2.16 3.28
CA LYS A 92 11.07 0.81 2.75
C LYS A 92 11.48 -0.26 3.75
N ILE A 93 10.65 -1.28 3.91
CA ILE A 93 11.00 -2.45 4.71
C ILE A 93 11.90 -3.36 3.87
N ILE A 94 13.10 -3.65 4.38
CA ILE A 94 14.09 -4.48 3.66
C ILE A 94 14.22 -5.88 4.23
N LYS A 95 13.92 -6.05 5.52
CA LYS A 95 14.03 -7.34 6.19
C LYS A 95 13.04 -7.39 7.34
N VAL A 96 12.44 -8.56 7.54
CA VAL A 96 11.64 -8.87 8.72
C VAL A 96 12.17 -10.15 9.33
N LYS A 97 12.20 -10.25 10.66
CA LYS A 97 12.48 -11.50 11.36
C LYS A 97 11.43 -11.69 12.45
N ALA A 98 10.65 -12.75 12.32
CA ALA A 98 9.68 -13.13 13.34
C ALA A 98 10.35 -14.05 14.37
N SER A 99 10.12 -13.79 15.64
CA SER A 99 10.66 -14.60 16.75
C SER A 99 9.67 -14.62 17.92
N LYS A 100 9.73 -15.68 18.71
CA LYS A 100 8.94 -15.81 19.92
C LYS A 100 9.88 -16.07 21.09
N PRO A 101 10.21 -15.06 21.91
CA PRO A 101 11.08 -15.24 23.07
C PRO A 101 10.55 -16.34 23.97
N ARG A 102 11.42 -17.14 24.60
CA ARG A 102 10.99 -18.27 25.46
C ARG A 102 10.02 -17.87 26.57
N ASN A 103 10.13 -16.62 27.04
CA ASN A 103 9.33 -16.09 28.14
C ASN A 103 8.06 -15.36 27.66
N GLU A 104 7.85 -15.21 26.35
CA GLU A 104 6.73 -14.45 25.79
C GLU A 104 5.83 -15.33 24.92
N LYS A 105 4.52 -15.27 25.18
CA LYS A 105 3.51 -15.97 24.37
C LYS A 105 3.18 -15.24 23.06
N ILE A 106 3.64 -13.99 22.93
CA ILE A 106 3.32 -13.11 21.80
C ILE A 106 4.47 -13.13 20.80
N LEU A 107 4.12 -13.15 19.51
CA LEU A 107 5.08 -13.07 18.43
C LEU A 107 5.70 -11.66 18.39
N SER A 108 7.03 -11.60 18.35
CA SER A 108 7.81 -10.37 18.25
C SER A 108 8.50 -10.31 16.88
N LEU A 109 8.46 -9.13 16.27
CA LEU A 109 8.89 -8.85 14.91
C LEU A 109 10.07 -7.88 14.97
N LEU A 110 11.20 -8.27 14.41
CA LEU A 110 12.28 -7.33 14.14
C LEU A 110 12.12 -6.87 12.70
N ILE A 111 11.73 -5.62 12.51
CA ILE A 111 11.54 -5.00 11.19
C ILE A 111 12.75 -4.09 10.93
N THR A 112 13.52 -4.40 9.89
CA THR A 112 14.64 -3.55 9.45
C THR A 112 14.19 -2.72 8.25
N ARG A 113 14.38 -1.41 8.35
CA ARG A 113 14.04 -0.43 7.32
C ARG A 113 15.28 0.20 6.73
N GLN A 114 15.16 0.63 5.47
CA GLN A 114 16.19 1.39 4.78
C GLN A 114 15.80 2.88 4.80
N GLY A 115 16.43 3.63 5.71
CA GLY A 115 16.31 5.09 5.74
C GLY A 115 17.29 5.77 4.77
N PRO A 116 17.23 7.10 4.65
CA PRO A 116 18.04 7.87 3.71
C PRO A 116 19.56 7.75 3.93
N GLN A 117 19.97 7.64 5.20
CA GLN A 117 21.39 7.64 5.59
C GLN A 117 21.86 6.31 6.21
N HIS A 118 20.96 5.58 6.87
CA HIS A 118 21.29 4.33 7.55
C HIS A 118 20.08 3.41 7.65
N SER A 119 20.33 2.11 7.79
CA SER A 119 19.30 1.14 8.13
C SER A 119 19.10 1.07 9.64
N TYR A 120 17.86 1.06 10.09
CA TYR A 120 17.51 0.88 11.49
C TYR A 120 16.58 -0.32 11.66
N THR A 121 16.53 -0.87 12.88
CA THR A 121 15.64 -2.01 13.21
C THR A 121 14.74 -1.63 14.36
N GLU A 122 13.45 -1.88 14.19
CA GLU A 122 12.43 -1.72 15.22
C GLU A 122 11.93 -3.09 15.70
N VAL A 123 11.49 -3.16 16.96
CA VAL A 123 10.88 -4.35 17.55
C VAL A 123 9.41 -4.09 17.75
N VAL A 124 8.58 -4.93 17.13
CA VAL A 124 7.13 -4.73 17.04
C VAL A 124 6.43 -5.99 17.53
N LYS A 125 5.42 -5.84 18.36
CA LYS A 125 4.62 -6.98 18.81
C LYS A 125 3.51 -7.29 17.81
N ARG A 126 3.05 -8.55 17.76
CA ARG A 126 1.94 -8.98 16.90
C ARG A 126 0.71 -8.06 16.98
N ASP A 127 0.33 -7.64 18.19
CA ASP A 127 -0.87 -6.83 18.40
C ASP A 127 -0.71 -5.38 17.89
N GLU A 128 0.54 -4.94 17.66
CA GLU A 128 0.87 -3.62 17.12
C GLU A 128 0.87 -3.60 15.60
N LEU A 129 0.77 -4.76 14.93
CA LEU A 129 0.65 -4.85 13.46
C LEU A 129 -0.50 -4.00 12.92
N ILE A 130 -1.58 -3.85 13.69
CA ILE A 130 -2.74 -3.04 13.31
C ILE A 130 -2.44 -1.54 13.16
N ARG A 131 -1.31 -1.06 13.67
CA ARG A 131 -0.86 0.34 13.51
C ARG A 131 -0.33 0.61 12.11
N TYR A 132 0.21 -0.41 11.45
CA TYR A 132 0.79 -0.31 10.12
C TYR A 132 -0.27 -0.17 9.03
N GLY A 133 0.13 0.44 7.93
CA GLY A 133 -0.68 0.58 6.72
C GLY A 133 -0.85 -0.70 5.91
N PHE A 134 -1.82 -0.68 4.98
CA PHE A 134 -2.02 -1.76 4.02
C PHE A 134 -0.77 -2.03 3.17
N SER A 135 -0.11 -0.97 2.70
CA SER A 135 1.13 -1.08 1.90
C SER A 135 2.25 -1.76 2.69
N GLU A 136 2.42 -1.39 3.97
CA GLU A 136 3.42 -1.98 4.86
C GLU A 136 3.09 -3.45 5.18
N TRP A 137 1.81 -3.80 5.34
CA TRP A 137 1.41 -5.20 5.50
C TRP A 137 1.75 -6.05 4.27
N MET A 138 1.56 -5.50 3.07
CA MET A 138 1.94 -6.19 1.83
C MET A 138 3.46 -6.37 1.72
N GLU A 139 4.25 -5.35 2.07
CA GLU A 139 5.73 -5.46 2.13
C GLU A 139 6.17 -6.52 3.15
N LEU A 140 5.59 -6.51 4.35
CA LEU A 140 5.87 -7.50 5.38
C LEU A 140 5.48 -8.92 4.95
N LEU A 141 4.34 -9.06 4.26
CA LEU A 141 3.86 -10.34 3.77
C LEU A 141 4.80 -10.92 2.71
N ASP A 142 5.25 -10.11 1.75
CA ASP A 142 6.22 -10.53 0.74
C ASP A 142 7.53 -11.01 1.38
N LEU A 143 8.07 -10.25 2.34
CA LEU A 143 9.31 -10.62 3.03
C LEU A 143 9.16 -11.84 3.96
N ALA A 144 8.01 -12.00 4.61
CA ALA A 144 7.73 -13.13 5.49
C ALA A 144 7.51 -14.43 4.70
N SER A 145 6.87 -14.35 3.53
CA SER A 145 6.59 -15.50 2.67
C SER A 145 7.85 -16.19 2.14
N LYS A 146 8.96 -15.45 2.04
CA LYS A 146 10.29 -15.95 1.62
C LYS A 146 11.00 -16.73 2.72
N GLN A 147 10.48 -16.71 3.95
CA GLN A 147 11.10 -17.35 5.11
C GLN A 147 10.39 -18.66 5.45
N THR A 148 11.17 -19.71 5.72
CA THR A 148 10.66 -21.06 6.02
C THR A 148 10.42 -21.33 7.51
N SER A 149 10.53 -20.32 8.37
CA SER A 149 10.41 -20.49 9.81
C SER A 149 8.96 -20.66 10.27
N ALA A 150 8.72 -21.42 11.35
CA ALA A 150 7.37 -21.55 11.91
C ALA A 150 6.78 -20.18 12.34
N HIS A 151 7.64 -19.28 12.84
CA HIS A 151 7.26 -17.93 13.25
C HIS A 151 6.88 -17.03 12.06
N SER A 152 7.56 -17.17 10.91
CA SER A 152 7.19 -16.45 9.69
C SER A 152 5.87 -16.96 9.11
N SER A 153 5.56 -18.25 9.23
CA SER A 153 4.23 -18.79 8.88
C SER A 153 3.12 -18.23 9.78
N GLU A 154 3.36 -18.10 11.09
CA GLU A 154 2.41 -17.45 12.02
C GLU A 154 2.16 -15.99 11.64
N LEU A 155 3.23 -15.23 11.33
CA LEU A 155 3.14 -13.85 10.85
C LEU A 155 2.33 -13.75 9.54
N THR A 156 2.64 -14.61 8.58
CA THR A 156 1.97 -14.66 7.27
C THR A 156 0.47 -14.90 7.44
N CYS A 157 0.07 -15.82 8.34
CA CYS A 157 -1.33 -16.06 8.66
C CYS A 157 -2.00 -14.82 9.29
N ALA A 158 -1.33 -14.17 10.25
CA ALA A 158 -1.84 -12.96 10.89
C ALA A 158 -2.05 -11.80 9.88
N LEU A 159 -1.10 -11.60 8.97
CA LEU A 159 -1.20 -10.59 7.91
C LEU A 159 -2.33 -10.90 6.92
N HIS A 160 -2.47 -12.15 6.49
CA HIS A 160 -3.59 -12.55 5.62
C HIS A 160 -4.96 -12.30 6.28
N LEU A 161 -5.09 -12.55 7.59
CA LEU A 161 -6.34 -12.27 8.32
C LEU A 161 -6.64 -10.77 8.34
N LEU A 162 -5.64 -9.91 8.55
CA LEU A 162 -5.79 -8.46 8.50
C LEU A 162 -6.19 -7.98 7.11
N ILE A 163 -5.49 -8.44 6.07
CA ILE A 163 -5.76 -8.08 4.67
C ILE A 163 -7.18 -8.52 4.27
N LYS A 164 -7.55 -9.77 4.55
CA LYS A 164 -8.88 -10.30 4.27
C LYS A 164 -9.98 -9.52 5.00
N LYS A 165 -9.69 -9.06 6.22
CA LYS A 165 -10.62 -8.21 7.00
C LYS A 165 -10.84 -6.85 6.33
N VAL A 166 -9.77 -6.16 5.91
CA VAL A 166 -9.88 -4.87 5.20
C VAL A 166 -10.56 -5.02 3.84
N GLN A 167 -10.27 -6.11 3.12
CA GLN A 167 -10.97 -6.45 1.87
C GLN A 167 -12.47 -6.69 2.08
N ARG A 168 -12.86 -7.42 3.14
CA ARG A 168 -14.28 -7.65 3.50
C ARG A 168 -15.02 -6.35 3.79
N LEU A 169 -14.33 -5.37 4.37
CA LEU A 169 -14.89 -4.06 4.71
C LEU A 169 -15.00 -3.12 3.50
N ASP A 170 -14.57 -3.54 2.30
CA ASP A 170 -14.49 -2.74 1.07
C ASP A 170 -13.62 -1.47 1.23
N LEU A 171 -12.60 -1.55 2.08
CA LEU A 171 -11.67 -0.44 2.35
C LEU A 171 -10.44 -0.44 1.43
N VAL A 172 -10.25 -1.50 0.64
CA VAL A 172 -9.25 -1.54 -0.43
C VAL A 172 -9.97 -1.29 -1.75
N PRO A 173 -9.50 -0.36 -2.61
CA PRO A 173 -10.01 -0.24 -3.96
C PRO A 173 -9.93 -1.61 -4.65
N LYS A 174 -11.08 -2.19 -5.02
CA LYS A 174 -11.10 -3.41 -5.82
C LYS A 174 -10.44 -3.07 -7.14
N GLU A 175 -9.26 -3.63 -7.40
CA GLU A 175 -8.67 -3.60 -8.73
C GLU A 175 -9.72 -4.21 -9.67
N ARG A 176 -10.37 -3.36 -10.48
CA ARG A 176 -11.28 -3.85 -11.51
C ARG A 176 -10.45 -4.77 -12.41
N PRO A 177 -10.95 -5.98 -12.74
CA PRO A 177 -10.23 -6.86 -13.65
C PRO A 177 -9.94 -6.09 -14.93
N GLN A 178 -8.65 -5.86 -15.20
CA GLN A 178 -8.20 -5.30 -16.45
C GLN A 178 -8.65 -6.26 -17.54
N HIS A 179 -9.70 -5.89 -18.28
CA HIS A 179 -9.95 -6.52 -19.57
C HIS A 179 -8.68 -6.33 -20.40
N GLN A 180 -8.07 -7.44 -20.77
CA GLN A 180 -6.95 -7.52 -21.71
C GLN A 180 -7.42 -7.00 -23.07
N GLY A 181 -7.44 -5.68 -23.22
CA GLY A 181 -7.57 -4.97 -24.49
C GLY A 181 -6.19 -4.80 -25.09
N GLN A 182 -6.04 -5.36 -26.29
CA GLN A 182 -4.85 -5.38 -27.15
C GLN A 182 -3.91 -4.17 -27.02
N ARG A 183 -2.62 -4.49 -26.80
CA ARG A 183 -1.49 -3.58 -27.00
C ARG A 183 -1.45 -3.12 -28.46
N SER A 184 -1.72 -1.84 -28.72
CA SER A 184 -1.21 -1.16 -29.91
C SER A 184 0.12 -0.49 -29.56
N SER A 185 1.13 -0.82 -30.35
CA SER A 185 2.52 -0.42 -30.19
C SER A 185 2.81 0.87 -30.97
N VAL A 186 3.06 2.01 -30.33
CA VAL A 186 3.79 3.16 -30.94
C VAL A 186 4.33 4.11 -29.84
N PRO A 187 5.26 5.06 -30.13
CA PRO A 187 6.70 4.90 -30.11
C PRO A 187 7.40 5.64 -28.93
N ARG A 188 8.65 5.26 -28.73
CA ARG A 188 9.60 5.78 -27.74
C ARG A 188 9.90 7.27 -28.00
N SER A 189 9.30 8.18 -27.22
CA SER A 189 9.63 9.61 -27.25
C SER A 189 10.96 9.88 -26.54
N ARG A 190 11.77 10.74 -27.16
CA ARG A 190 13.16 11.05 -26.79
C ARG A 190 13.22 11.83 -25.46
N ARG A 191 14.15 11.39 -24.60
CA ARG A 191 14.57 12.02 -23.36
C ARG A 191 15.31 13.33 -23.68
N THR A 192 14.68 14.49 -23.44
CA THR A 192 15.37 15.78 -23.36
C THR A 192 16.07 15.88 -22.01
N LYS A 193 17.40 16.00 -22.04
CA LYS A 193 18.21 16.43 -20.90
C LYS A 193 18.03 17.94 -20.75
N PHE A 194 17.58 18.40 -19.59
CA PHE A 194 17.74 19.80 -19.19
C PHE A 194 18.78 19.86 -18.06
N HIS A 195 19.89 20.53 -18.34
CA HIS A 195 20.70 21.19 -17.32
C HIS A 195 19.92 22.41 -16.84
N VAL A 196 19.83 22.60 -15.53
CA VAL A 196 19.50 23.89 -14.95
C VAL A 196 20.59 24.17 -13.93
N ASP A 197 21.37 25.21 -14.23
CA ASP A 197 22.40 25.78 -13.39
C ASP A 197 21.80 26.37 -12.10
N GLY A 198 22.65 26.45 -11.08
CA GLY A 198 22.25 26.59 -9.68
C GLY A 198 21.37 27.78 -9.34
N GLU A 199 20.29 27.49 -8.64
CA GLU A 199 19.91 28.14 -7.39
C GLU A 199 19.35 27.05 -6.46
N ASP A 200 19.75 27.07 -5.18
CA ASP A 200 19.31 26.14 -4.15
C ASP A 200 17.79 26.28 -3.87
N VAL A 201 16.97 25.72 -4.75
CA VAL A 201 15.53 25.58 -4.51
C VAL A 201 15.34 24.29 -3.72
N LEU A 202 15.21 24.43 -2.40
CA LEU A 202 14.85 23.37 -1.47
C LEU A 202 13.67 22.54 -2.02
N VAL A 203 14.00 21.33 -2.47
CA VAL A 203 13.09 20.38 -3.08
C VAL A 203 12.20 19.80 -1.97
N LEU A 204 11.05 20.43 -1.70
CA LEU A 204 10.01 19.81 -0.86
C LEU A 204 9.43 18.59 -1.59
N ASP A 205 9.34 17.41 -0.97
CA ASP A 205 8.92 16.14 -1.59
C ASP A 205 7.47 16.14 -2.16
N PHE A 206 6.72 17.22 -1.98
CA PHE A 206 5.33 17.40 -2.43
C PHE A 206 5.17 18.56 -3.42
N GLY A 207 6.13 18.78 -4.31
CA GLY A 207 5.97 19.83 -5.31
C GLY A 207 4.94 19.46 -6.36
N ALA A 208 4.33 20.48 -6.90
CA ALA A 208 3.31 20.35 -7.89
C ALA A 208 3.76 21.19 -9.11
N ASP A 209 3.81 20.54 -10.27
CA ASP A 209 4.52 20.95 -11.50
C ASP A 209 3.60 21.71 -12.48
N GLY A 210 2.27 21.68 -12.27
CA GLY A 210 1.32 22.48 -13.05
C GLY A 210 -0.15 22.11 -12.82
N ILE A 211 -1.08 23.01 -13.15
CA ILE A 211 -2.53 22.76 -13.13
C ILE A 211 -2.93 22.04 -14.41
N ASN A 212 -3.76 21.00 -14.31
CA ASN A 212 -4.26 20.28 -15.48
C ASN A 212 -5.79 20.26 -15.52
N ASN A 213 -6.37 21.16 -16.32
CA ASN A 213 -7.82 21.24 -16.52
C ASN A 213 -8.30 20.39 -17.71
N SER A 214 -7.43 19.55 -18.29
CA SER A 214 -7.75 18.66 -19.40
C SER A 214 -7.92 17.22 -18.92
N LEU A 215 -8.89 16.50 -19.52
CA LEU A 215 -9.02 15.06 -19.30
C LEU A 215 -7.75 14.33 -19.76
N PRO A 216 -7.30 13.27 -19.05
CA PRO A 216 -6.16 12.48 -19.48
C PRO A 216 -6.38 11.92 -20.89
N LEU A 217 -5.31 11.85 -21.68
CA LEU A 217 -5.34 11.24 -23.02
C LEU A 217 -5.84 9.79 -22.92
N GLY A 218 -6.93 9.48 -23.63
CA GLY A 218 -7.58 8.16 -23.62
C GLY A 218 -8.74 8.00 -22.63
N VAL A 219 -9.09 9.07 -21.90
CA VAL A 219 -10.36 9.13 -21.17
C VAL A 219 -11.40 9.77 -22.08
N ASP A 220 -12.29 8.95 -22.65
CA ASP A 220 -13.44 9.47 -23.37
C ASP A 220 -14.32 10.28 -22.39
N PRO A 221 -14.80 11.48 -22.77
CA PRO A 221 -15.76 12.19 -21.96
C PRO A 221 -16.97 11.29 -21.81
N VAL A 222 -17.17 10.77 -20.60
CA VAL A 222 -18.21 9.80 -20.33
C VAL A 222 -19.55 10.53 -20.33
N GLN A 223 -20.13 10.68 -21.51
CA GLN A 223 -21.48 11.20 -21.65
C GLN A 223 -22.42 10.26 -20.87
N HIS A 224 -23.21 10.84 -19.96
CA HIS A 224 -24.27 10.17 -19.19
C HIS A 224 -23.85 9.27 -18.02
N GLN A 225 -22.58 9.27 -17.58
CA GLN A 225 -22.27 8.81 -16.21
C GLN A 225 -22.34 10.01 -15.26
N PHE A 226 -23.51 10.20 -14.65
CA PHE A 226 -23.69 11.18 -13.59
C PHE A 226 -22.96 10.69 -12.34
N ILE A 227 -21.96 11.44 -11.88
CA ILE A 227 -21.50 11.35 -10.50
C ILE A 227 -22.66 11.90 -9.66
N SER A 228 -23.29 11.06 -8.83
CA SER A 228 -24.45 11.44 -8.02
C SER A 228 -24.18 12.64 -7.11
N THR A 229 -22.92 12.83 -6.74
CA THR A 229 -22.43 13.94 -5.91
C THR A 229 -21.07 14.38 -6.47
N PRO A 230 -21.01 15.33 -7.40
CA PRO A 230 -19.73 15.83 -7.91
C PRO A 230 -18.96 16.51 -6.77
N GLU A 231 -17.72 16.08 -6.56
CA GLU A 231 -16.82 16.74 -5.61
C GLU A 231 -16.05 17.85 -6.30
N HIS A 232 -16.05 19.03 -5.70
CA HIS A 232 -15.30 20.18 -6.18
C HIS A 232 -13.84 20.04 -5.77
N GLY A 233 -12.92 20.28 -6.70
CA GLY A 233 -11.50 20.14 -6.46
C GLY A 233 -10.65 20.66 -7.62
N MET A 234 -9.34 20.54 -7.48
CA MET A 234 -8.38 20.95 -8.51
C MET A 234 -7.50 19.77 -8.92
N PHE A 235 -7.36 19.59 -10.23
CA PHE A 235 -6.39 18.67 -10.80
C PHE A 235 -5.05 19.36 -11.01
N TYR A 236 -3.97 18.69 -10.60
CA TYR A 236 -2.62 19.18 -10.77
C TYR A 236 -1.65 18.04 -11.07
N LEU A 237 -0.46 18.36 -11.54
CA LEU A 237 0.63 17.42 -11.73
C LEU A 237 1.58 17.49 -10.54
N ASP A 238 1.99 16.35 -9.99
CA ASP A 238 3.09 16.32 -9.00
C ASP A 238 4.47 16.50 -9.67
N LYS A 239 5.55 16.56 -8.88
CA LYS A 239 6.94 16.59 -9.38
C LYS A 239 7.29 15.43 -10.33
N ASN A 240 6.58 14.32 -10.25
CA ASN A 240 6.75 13.14 -11.11
C ASN A 240 5.85 13.19 -12.35
N ARG A 241 5.16 14.31 -12.59
CA ARG A 241 4.17 14.51 -13.65
C ARG A 241 3.00 13.53 -13.59
N ARG A 242 2.67 13.05 -12.40
CA ARG A 242 1.47 12.25 -12.13
C ARG A 242 0.32 13.18 -11.86
N MET A 243 -0.84 12.85 -12.42
CA MET A 243 -2.06 13.60 -12.16
C MET A 243 -2.55 13.31 -10.75
N CYS A 244 -2.76 14.38 -10.00
CA CYS A 244 -3.30 14.39 -8.66
C CYS A 244 -4.58 15.22 -8.65
N PHE A 245 -5.43 14.96 -7.67
CA PHE A 245 -6.66 15.69 -7.44
C PHE A 245 -6.73 16.09 -5.97
N GLN A 246 -6.92 17.38 -5.70
CA GLN A 246 -7.16 17.89 -4.36
C GLN A 246 -8.64 18.26 -4.24
N CYS A 247 -9.39 17.52 -3.43
CA CYS A 247 -10.76 17.88 -3.08
C CYS A 247 -10.77 19.12 -2.18
N THR A 248 -11.73 20.00 -2.39
CA THR A 248 -12.00 21.17 -1.52
C THR A 248 -12.26 20.75 -0.07
N THR A 249 -13.01 19.66 0.14
CA THR A 249 -13.33 19.08 1.44
C THR A 249 -12.12 18.52 2.20
N ASP A 250 -11.02 18.23 1.50
CA ASP A 250 -9.79 17.69 2.07
C ASP A 250 -8.71 18.75 2.30
N ILE A 251 -8.94 20.00 1.88
CA ILE A 251 -8.02 21.12 2.15
C ILE A 251 -7.69 21.24 3.65
N PRO A 252 -8.66 21.16 4.60
CA PRO A 252 -8.36 21.24 6.03
C PRO A 252 -7.58 20.03 6.57
N LYS A 253 -7.51 18.93 5.84
CA LYS A 253 -6.76 17.71 6.24
C LYS A 253 -5.37 17.64 5.61
N ALA A 254 -5.16 18.37 4.51
CA ALA A 254 -3.90 18.40 3.79
C ALA A 254 -2.76 18.92 4.68
N PRO A 255 -1.51 18.42 4.55
CA PRO A 255 -0.37 18.99 5.26
C PRO A 255 -0.10 20.45 4.89
N THR A 256 0.34 21.26 5.85
CA THR A 256 0.60 22.69 5.65
C THR A 256 1.66 22.95 4.57
N THR A 257 2.70 22.11 4.49
CA THR A 257 3.73 22.17 3.44
C THR A 257 3.18 21.91 2.04
N HIS A 258 2.21 20.99 1.92
CA HIS A 258 1.52 20.71 0.65
C HIS A 258 0.67 21.91 0.22
N LEU A 259 -0.06 22.51 1.15
CA LEU A 259 -0.87 23.70 0.90
C LEU A 259 -0.02 24.89 0.44
N VAL A 260 1.17 25.11 1.03
CA VAL A 260 2.11 26.14 0.56
C VAL A 260 2.55 25.87 -0.89
N GLY A 261 2.86 24.61 -1.21
CA GLY A 261 3.22 24.20 -2.57
C GLY A 261 2.10 24.44 -3.58
N LEU A 262 0.86 24.08 -3.22
CA LEU A 262 -0.31 24.32 -4.05
C LEU A 262 -0.59 25.82 -4.22
N ARG A 263 -0.50 26.63 -3.16
CA ARG A 263 -0.70 28.10 -3.25
C ARG A 263 0.27 28.71 -4.25
N LYS A 264 1.57 28.40 -4.16
CA LYS A 264 2.58 28.92 -5.09
C LYS A 264 2.25 28.59 -6.54
N MET A 265 1.76 27.38 -6.79
CA MET A 265 1.35 26.96 -8.13
C MET A 265 0.10 27.70 -8.60
N CYS A 266 -0.92 27.84 -7.74
CA CYS A 266 -2.13 28.58 -8.06
C CYS A 266 -1.83 30.05 -8.37
N MET A 267 -0.94 30.70 -7.60
CA MET A 267 -0.47 32.07 -7.88
C MET A 267 0.26 32.16 -9.22
N SER A 268 0.95 31.10 -9.63
CA SER A 268 1.63 31.04 -10.94
C SER A 268 0.66 30.78 -12.10
N HIS A 269 -0.60 30.40 -11.82
CA HIS A 269 -1.60 30.00 -12.80
C HIS A 269 -3.01 30.46 -12.38
N GLN A 270 -3.16 31.75 -12.04
CA GLN A 270 -4.40 32.31 -11.47
C GLN A 270 -5.63 31.98 -12.34
N ASP A 271 -5.50 32.17 -13.66
CA ASP A 271 -6.51 31.93 -14.69
C ASP A 271 -7.10 30.50 -14.66
N LEU A 272 -6.29 29.53 -14.22
CA LEU A 272 -6.64 28.10 -14.22
C LEU A 272 -7.08 27.61 -12.85
N SER A 273 -6.69 28.31 -11.78
CA SER A 273 -6.93 27.91 -10.39
C SER A 273 -8.35 28.22 -9.89
N GLY A 274 -9.08 29.13 -10.53
CA GLY A 274 -10.42 29.53 -10.10
C GLY A 274 -10.43 30.01 -8.65
N GLU A 275 -11.46 29.68 -7.86
CA GLU A 275 -11.55 30.04 -6.44
C GLU A 275 -10.62 29.20 -5.53
N PHE A 276 -9.92 28.20 -6.08
CA PHE A 276 -9.14 27.25 -5.30
C PHE A 276 -7.93 27.91 -4.62
N HIS A 277 -7.34 28.93 -5.24
CA HIS A 277 -6.25 29.71 -4.64
C HIS A 277 -6.68 30.44 -3.36
N ILE A 278 -7.92 30.94 -3.34
CA ILE A 278 -8.52 31.64 -2.19
C ILE A 278 -8.73 30.66 -1.04
N LEU A 279 -9.30 29.48 -1.32
CA LEU A 279 -9.52 28.45 -0.31
C LEU A 279 -8.22 28.00 0.36
N ILE A 280 -7.15 27.81 -0.42
CA ILE A 280 -5.83 27.46 0.12
C ILE A 280 -5.25 28.62 0.93
N ALA A 281 -5.38 29.87 0.46
CA ALA A 281 -4.90 31.04 1.19
C ALA A 281 -5.60 31.17 2.55
N MET A 282 -6.92 31.02 2.60
CA MET A 282 -7.69 31.03 3.84
C MET A 282 -7.26 29.93 4.81
N GLU A 283 -7.06 28.71 4.32
CA GLU A 283 -6.62 27.61 5.19
C GLU A 283 -5.20 27.83 5.73
N LEU A 284 -4.28 28.37 4.91
CA LEU A 284 -2.94 28.71 5.37
C LEU A 284 -2.96 29.83 6.43
N LEU A 285 -3.88 30.79 6.31
CA LEU A 285 -4.09 31.82 7.34
C LEU A 285 -4.60 31.21 8.65
N ASN A 286 -5.53 30.25 8.59
CA ASN A 286 -6.00 29.52 9.78
C ASN A 286 -4.84 28.78 10.48
N ARG A 287 -3.82 28.38 9.72
CA ARG A 287 -2.62 27.68 10.21
C ARG A 287 -1.41 28.59 10.39
N ARG A 288 -1.61 29.91 10.50
CA ARG A 288 -0.52 30.89 10.67
C ARG A 288 0.48 30.51 11.76
N GLN A 289 0.01 29.94 12.87
CA GLN A 289 0.89 29.57 13.98
C GLN A 289 1.83 28.42 13.59
N GLU A 290 1.32 27.42 12.87
CA GLU A 290 2.12 26.32 12.33
C GLU A 290 3.15 26.82 11.33
N LEU A 291 2.81 27.83 10.52
CA LEU A 291 3.72 28.45 9.56
C LEU A 291 4.85 29.21 10.26
N LEU A 292 4.54 29.95 11.33
CA LEU A 292 5.52 30.68 12.14
C LEU A 292 6.48 29.74 12.88
N ASP A 293 5.99 28.60 13.33
CA ASP A 293 6.78 27.57 14.01
C ASP A 293 7.53 26.65 13.03
N SER A 294 7.33 26.85 11.72
CA SER A 294 7.91 26.01 10.67
C SER A 294 9.29 26.51 10.22
N PRO A 295 10.31 25.62 10.09
CA PRO A 295 11.61 25.99 9.55
C PRO A 295 11.57 26.33 8.04
N TYR A 296 10.42 26.17 7.38
CA TYR A 296 10.25 26.36 5.95
C TYR A 296 9.77 27.77 5.57
N TRP A 297 9.70 28.70 6.53
CA TRP A 297 9.21 30.06 6.29
C TRP A 297 10.34 31.09 6.14
N PRO A 298 10.65 31.48 4.88
CA PRO A 298 10.93 32.88 4.63
C PRO A 298 10.26 33.31 3.33
N VAL A 299 8.94 33.51 3.36
CA VAL A 299 8.27 34.33 2.35
C VAL A 299 7.71 35.51 3.09
N LYS A 300 8.22 36.71 2.79
CA LYS A 300 7.60 37.96 3.24
C LYS A 300 6.13 37.89 2.81
N ILE A 301 5.22 37.97 3.78
CA ILE A 301 3.80 38.14 3.50
C ILE A 301 3.65 39.58 2.98
N GLU A 302 3.89 39.78 1.70
CA GLU A 302 3.36 40.94 0.97
C GLU A 302 1.98 40.53 0.45
N GLU A 303 0.98 40.42 1.32
CA GLU A 303 -0.41 40.13 0.91
C GLU A 303 -1.40 40.30 2.07
N GLU A 304 -1.40 41.48 2.73
CA GLU A 304 -2.57 41.93 3.52
C GLU A 304 -3.64 42.61 2.63
N ALA A 305 -3.28 42.99 1.40
CA ALA A 305 -4.17 43.76 0.50
C ALA A 305 -5.28 42.92 -0.16
N GLU A 306 -5.02 41.67 -0.55
CA GLU A 306 -6.03 40.80 -1.18
C GLU A 306 -7.12 40.34 -0.19
N TYR A 307 -6.78 40.26 1.10
CA TYR A 307 -7.70 39.86 2.17
C TYR A 307 -8.76 40.94 2.45
N GLU A 308 -8.35 42.21 2.50
CA GLU A 308 -9.26 43.36 2.59
C GLU A 308 -10.17 43.46 1.36
N GLU A 309 -9.67 43.17 0.16
CA GLU A 309 -10.49 43.17 -1.06
C GLU A 309 -11.51 42.00 -1.09
N PHE A 310 -11.15 40.82 -0.61
CA PHE A 310 -12.08 39.69 -0.56
C PHE A 310 -13.14 39.84 0.54
N LEU A 311 -12.77 40.32 1.73
CA LEU A 311 -13.71 40.60 2.82
C LEU A 311 -14.65 41.76 2.47
N SER A 312 -14.17 42.80 1.78
CA SER A 312 -15.00 43.93 1.32
C SER A 312 -15.98 43.54 0.21
N ARG A 313 -15.75 42.43 -0.51
CA ARG A 313 -16.69 41.86 -1.50
C ARG A 313 -17.83 41.02 -0.90
N GLY A 314 -17.87 40.84 0.43
CA GLY A 314 -19.10 40.41 1.12
C GLY A 314 -19.60 39.00 0.78
N VAL A 315 -18.72 38.05 0.47
CA VAL A 315 -19.11 36.65 0.28
C VAL A 315 -19.21 35.97 1.65
N LEU A 316 -20.35 36.20 2.31
CA LEU A 316 -20.80 35.44 3.46
C LEU A 316 -21.16 34.01 3.01
N ILE A 317 -20.47 33.02 3.57
CA ILE A 317 -21.02 31.68 3.85
C ILE A 317 -20.93 31.48 5.35
#